data_AF-A0A259PLL2-F1
#
_entry.id   AF-A0A259PLL2-F1
#
_cell.length_a   1.000
_cell.length_b   1.000
_cell.length_c   1.000
_cell.angle_alpha   90.00
_cell.angle_beta   90.00
_cell.angle_gamma   90.00
#
_symmetry.space_group_name_H-M   'P 1'
#
loop_
_entity.id
_entity.type
_entity.pdbx_description
1 polymer ?
#
loop_
_entity_poly.entity_id
_entity_poly.type
_entity_poly.pdbx_seq_one_letter_code
_entity_poly.pdbx_strand_id
1 'polypeptide(L)' 'MDWDNLALLQERCPEAHRHKLGLFMSFAPEAGSPIVPDPYFSAADGFERVLDLVEHASRGLLAHVQQCLQAQDAASQVS' A
#
# COMPACT_ATOMS: atom_id res chain seq x y z
N MET A 1 -1.87 0.98 8.10
CA MET A 1 -1.78 -0.22 7.23
C MET A 1 -3.04 -1.07 7.26
N ASP A 2 -4.08 -0.59 7.95
CA ASP A 2 -5.34 -1.27 8.19
C ASP A 2 -6.50 -0.30 7.90
N TRP A 3 -7.72 -0.75 8.21
CA TRP A 3 -8.95 -0.01 7.92
C TRP A 3 -9.09 1.26 8.77
N ASP A 4 -8.65 1.23 10.03
CA ASP A 4 -8.78 2.38 10.93
C ASP A 4 -7.89 3.54 10.48
N ASN A 5 -6.66 3.24 10.06
CA ASN A 5 -5.78 4.25 9.47
C ASN A 5 -6.37 4.82 8.18
N LEU A 6 -6.95 3.98 7.32
CA LEU A 6 -7.57 4.42 6.09
C LEU A 6 -8.77 5.34 6.34
N ALA A 7 -9.64 4.99 7.28
CA ALA A 7 -10.79 5.78 7.67
C ALA A 7 -10.37 7.17 8.19
N LEU A 8 -9.36 7.23 9.06
CA LEU A 8 -8.82 8.47 9.59
C LEU A 8 -8.23 9.37 8.49
N LEU A 9 -7.53 8.77 7.52
CA LEU A 9 -7.02 9.52 6.37
C LEU A 9 -8.14 10.03 5.48
N GLN A 10 -9.18 9.23 5.22
CA GLN A 10 -10.32 9.63 4.39
C GLN A 10 -11.12 10.79 5.00
N GLU A 11 -11.27 10.80 6.33
CA GLU A 11 -11.92 11.88 7.08
C GLU A 11 -11.16 13.21 6.91
N ARG A 12 -9.82 13.17 6.97
CA ARG A 12 -8.97 14.37 6.94
C ARG A 12 -8.55 14.80 5.52
N CYS A 13 -8.66 13.91 4.53
CA CYS A 13 -8.17 14.16 3.18
C CYS A 13 -9.18 14.95 2.34
N PRO A 14 -8.76 16.05 1.69
CA PRO A 14 -9.57 16.75 0.70
C PRO A 14 -10.06 15.80 -0.39
N GLU A 15 -11.31 15.98 -0.83
CA GLU A 15 -11.95 15.09 -1.81
C GLU A 15 -11.13 14.89 -3.08
N ALA A 16 -10.52 15.96 -3.60
CA ALA A 16 -9.66 15.95 -4.78
C ALA A 16 -8.43 15.03 -4.67
N HIS A 17 -8.04 14.61 -3.46
CA HIS A 17 -6.88 13.74 -3.22
C HIS A 17 -7.25 12.36 -2.66
N ARG A 18 -8.54 12.11 -2.36
CA ARG A 18 -8.98 10.82 -1.80
C ARG A 18 -8.69 9.62 -2.69
N HIS A 19 -8.66 9.82 -4.01
CA HIS A 19 -8.31 8.77 -4.97
C HIS A 19 -6.89 8.21 -4.81
N LYS A 20 -6.01 8.91 -4.06
CA LYS A 20 -4.65 8.45 -3.77
C LYS A 20 -4.57 7.55 -2.52
N LEU A 21 -5.66 7.47 -1.75
CA LEU A 21 -5.70 6.67 -0.53
C LEU A 21 -6.03 5.22 -0.86
N GLY A 22 -5.31 4.28 -0.26
CA GLY A 22 -5.52 2.85 -0.41
C GLY A 22 -4.83 2.06 0.69
N LEU A 23 -5.21 0.79 0.85
CA LEU A 23 -4.53 -0.12 1.76
C LEU A 23 -3.19 -0.53 1.16
N PHE A 24 -2.16 -0.61 1.99
CA PHE A 24 -0.83 -1.01 1.50
C PHE A 24 -0.83 -2.43 0.92
N MET A 25 -1.57 -3.36 1.54
CA MET A 25 -1.69 -4.73 1.04
C MET A 25 -2.46 -4.85 -0.28
N SER A 26 -3.06 -3.78 -0.83
CA SER A 26 -3.59 -3.82 -2.20
C SER A 26 -2.50 -4.08 -3.24
N PHE A 27 -1.23 -3.85 -2.88
CA PHE A 27 -0.06 -4.16 -3.69
C PHE A 27 0.46 -5.59 -3.52
N ALA A 28 -0.11 -6.40 -2.61
CA ALA A 28 0.26 -7.80 -2.40
C ALA A 28 -0.96 -8.67 -2.07
N PRO A 29 -1.95 -8.78 -2.98
CA PRO A 29 -3.17 -9.58 -2.74
C PRO A 29 -2.88 -11.07 -2.49
N GLU A 30 -1.76 -11.59 -2.99
CA GLU A 30 -1.31 -12.96 -2.82
C GLU A 30 -0.82 -13.29 -1.40
N ALA A 31 -0.48 -12.26 -0.59
CA ALA A 31 0.03 -12.44 0.76
C ALA A 31 -1.04 -12.89 1.78
N GLY A 32 -2.29 -13.08 1.33
CA GLY A 32 -3.37 -13.68 2.13
C GLY A 32 -3.86 -12.81 3.30
N SER A 33 -3.42 -11.55 3.37
CA SER A 33 -3.87 -10.59 4.37
C SER A 33 -4.21 -9.24 3.73
N PRO A 34 -5.40 -8.67 4.00
CA PRO A 34 -5.78 -7.38 3.44
C PRO A 34 -5.14 -6.20 4.17
N ILE A 35 -4.46 -6.43 5.29
CA ILE A 35 -3.88 -5.39 6.16
C ILE A 35 -2.54 -5.86 6.71
N VAL A 36 -1.71 -4.92 7.15
CA VAL A 36 -0.57 -5.26 8.02
C VAL A 36 -1.06 -5.14 9.47
N PRO A 37 -1.10 -6.24 10.25
CA PRO A 37 -1.56 -6.20 11.63
C PRO A 37 -0.55 -5.47 12.52
N ASP A 38 -1.02 -4.97 13.66
CA ASP A 38 -0.15 -4.37 14.67
C ASP A 38 0.69 -5.47 15.37
N PRO A 39 2.04 -5.39 15.34
CA PRO A 39 2.90 -6.41 15.93
C PRO A 39 2.94 -6.38 17.46
N TYR A 40 2.58 -5.26 18.10
CA TYR A 40 2.79 -5.05 19.54
C TYR A 40 1.94 -5.96 20.45
N PHE A 41 0.87 -6.54 19.92
CA PHE A 41 -0.04 -7.42 20.67
C PHE A 41 0.04 -8.90 20.23
N SER A 42 1.03 -9.25 19.40
CA SER A 42 1.21 -10.61 18.90
C SER A 42 2.28 -11.38 19.67
N ALA A 43 2.23 -12.72 19.56
CA ALA A 43 3.23 -13.62 20.13
C ALA A 43 4.63 -13.37 19.50
N ALA A 44 5.62 -14.18 19.88
CA ALA A 44 7.02 -13.98 19.50
C ALA A 44 7.28 -13.70 18.00
N ASP A 45 6.45 -14.22 17.09
CA ASP A 45 6.64 -14.11 15.63
C ASP A 45 5.86 -12.96 14.98
N GLY A 46 5.28 -12.06 15.79
CA GLY A 46 4.48 -10.93 15.33
C GLY A 46 5.18 -9.97 14.39
N PHE A 47 6.42 -9.62 14.74
CA PHE A 47 7.24 -8.69 13.96
C PHE A 47 7.72 -9.31 12.65
N GLU A 48 8.10 -10.58 12.65
CA GLU A 48 8.54 -11.29 11.43
C GLU A 48 7.39 -11.35 10.41
N ARG A 49 6.19 -11.73 10.85
CA ARG A 49 5.00 -11.74 9.99
C ARG A 49 4.70 -10.35 9.41
N VAL A 50 4.82 -9.31 10.22
CA VAL A 50 4.60 -7.93 9.78
C VAL A 50 5.66 -7.52 8.75
N LEU A 51 6.92 -7.89 8.99
CA LEU A 51 8.03 -7.62 8.07
C LEU A 51 7.77 -8.29 6.71
N ASP A 52 7.40 -9.57 6.69
CA ASP A 52 7.06 -10.30 5.46
C ASP A 52 5.97 -9.59 4.65
N LEU A 53 4.86 -9.21 5.31
CA LEU A 53 3.76 -8.50 4.67
C LEU A 53 4.20 -7.15 4.09
N VAL A 54 5.03 -6.42 4.83
CA VAL A 54 5.57 -5.13 4.38
C VAL A 54 6.50 -5.31 3.18
N GLU A 55 7.36 -6.32 3.17
CA GLU A 55 8.24 -6.60 2.04
C GLU A 55 7.45 -6.98 0.78
N HIS A 56 6.44 -7.84 0.90
CA HIS A 56 5.56 -8.22 -0.20
C HIS A 56 4.86 -7.00 -0.80
N ALA A 57 4.19 -6.19 0.02
CA ALA A 57 3.50 -4.99 -0.43
C ALA A 57 4.47 -3.94 -1.02
N SER A 58 5.69 -3.81 -0.47
CA SER A 58 6.71 -2.90 -0.99
C SER A 58 7.14 -3.26 -2.42
N ARG A 59 7.30 -4.55 -2.72
CA ARG A 59 7.65 -5.03 -4.07
C ARG A 59 6.55 -4.67 -5.08
N GLY A 60 5.28 -4.92 -4.73
CA GLY A 60 4.16 -4.57 -5.59
C GLY A 60 3.99 -3.07 -5.78
N LEU A 61 4.18 -2.28 -4.72
CA LEU A 61 4.15 -0.82 -4.79
C LEU A 61 5.24 -0.29 -5.72
N LEU A 62 6.47 -0.79 -5.61
CA LEU A 62 7.57 -0.38 -6.47
C LEU A 62 7.26 -0.67 -7.95
N ALA A 63 6.74 -1.86 -8.26
CA ALA A 63 6.33 -2.23 -9.61
C ALA A 63 5.24 -1.28 -10.15
N HIS A 64 4.24 -0.94 -9.33
CA HIS A 64 3.19 0.00 -9.69
C HIS A 64 3.75 1.40 -10.00
N VAL A 65 4.61 1.94 -9.15
CA VAL A 65 5.23 3.26 -9.35
C VAL A 65 6.07 3.28 -10.63
N GLN A 66 6.85 2.23 -10.89
CA GLN A 66 7.63 2.10 -12.12
C GLN A 66 6.74 2.12 -13.37
N GLN A 67 5.62 1.40 -13.35
CA GLN A 67 4.64 1.39 -14.45
C GLN A 67 4.02 2.77 -14.66
N CYS A 68 3.65 3.47 -13.58
CA CYS A 68 3.10 4.82 -13.67
C CYS A 68 4.08 5.81 -14.28
N LEU A 69 5.36 5.75 -13.89
CA LEU A 69 6.41 6.62 -14.45
C LEU A 69 6.62 6.34 -15.94
N GLN A 70 6.69 5.07 -16.34
CA GLN A 70 6.82 4.68 -17.75
C GLN A 70 5.62 5.15 -18.59
N ALA A 71 4.40 5.05 -18.04
CA ALA A 71 3.19 5.53 -18.72
C ALA A 71 3.19 7.06 -18.88
N GLN A 72 3.74 7.80 -17.92
CA GLN A 72 3.90 9.25 -18.00
C GLN A 72 4.95 9.64 -19.05
N ASP A 73 6.11 8.97 -19.07
CA ASP A 73 7.17 9.22 -20.06
C ASP A 73 6.67 8.95 -21.49
N ALA A 74 5.91 7.87 -21.69
CA ALA A 74 5.31 7.54 -22.97
C ALA A 74 4.28 8.60 -23.43
N ALA A 75 3.47 9.12 -22.51
CA ALA A 75 2.50 10.17 -22.82
C ALA A 75 3.17 11.51 -23.18
N SER A 76 4.34 11.81 -22.61
CA SER A 76 5.13 13.00 -22.94
C SER A 76 5.88 12.93 -24.28
N GLN A 77 6.10 11.74 -24.84
CA GLN A 77 6.80 11.57 -26.13
C GLN A 77 5.86 11.59 -27.35
N VAL A 78 4.53 11.60 -27.13
CA VAL A 78 3.51 11.57 -28.19
C VAL A 78 2.88 12.95 -28.44
N SER A 79 3.36 14.01 -27.77
CA SER A 79 3.04 15.42 -28.06
C SER A 79 4.21 16.12 -28.75
#